data_AF-A0A3C0RCG6-F1
#
_entry.id   AF-A0A3C0RCG6-F1
#
_cell.length_a   1.000
_cell.length_b   1.000
_cell.length_c   1.000
_cell.angle_alpha   90.00
_cell.angle_beta   90.00
_cell.angle_gamma   90.00
#
_symmetry.space_group_name_H-M   'P 1'
#
loop_
_entity.id
_entity.type
_entity.pdbx_description
1 polymer ?
#
loop_
_entity_poly.entity_id
_entity_poly.type
_entity_poly.pdbx_seq_one_letter_code
_entity_poly.pdbx_strand_id
1 'polypeptide(L)'
;MQAQELYIFTEPASNVPAKSTVMRFNGMHMPMQFDNSTSSRMMLEAMFGLSSKWMLKLNTTASDMFQSRYKLEGAGAYLKYRFISNDGLHSHFRMAAFGKVLLVGNPASM
;
A
#
# COMPACT_ATOMS: atom_id res chain seq x y z
N MET A 1 -8.84 -20.68 18.92
CA MET A 1 -9.00 -19.37 18.26
C MET A 1 -7.61 -18.85 17.92
N GLN A 2 -7.20 -19.00 16.67
CA GLN A 2 -5.93 -18.46 16.17
C GLN A 2 -6.29 -17.14 15.50
N ALA A 3 -6.10 -16.03 16.21
CA ALA A 3 -6.26 -14.72 15.60
C ALA A 3 -5.19 -14.59 14.51
N GLN A 4 -5.62 -14.51 13.26
CA GLN A 4 -4.71 -14.23 12.16
C GLN A 4 -4.30 -12.77 12.27
N GLU A 5 -3.05 -12.53 12.62
CA GLU A 5 -2.49 -11.19 12.70
C GLU A 5 -2.59 -10.55 11.32
N LEU A 6 -3.48 -9.56 11.20
CA LEU A 6 -3.63 -8.80 9.98
C LEU A 6 -2.37 -7.97 9.83
N TYR A 7 -1.43 -8.47 9.03
CA TYR A 7 -0.26 -7.70 8.66
C TYR A 7 -0.76 -6.39 8.05
N ILE A 8 -0.36 -5.25 8.63
CA ILE A 8 -0.89 -3.93 8.26
C ILE A 8 -0.66 -3.61 6.78
N PHE A 9 0.33 -4.24 6.14
CA PHE A 9 0.60 -4.12 4.72
C PHE A 9 -0.10 -5.16 3.84
N THR A 10 -0.81 -6.13 4.41
CA THR A 10 -1.76 -6.97 3.66
C THR A 10 -3.11 -6.26 3.62
N GLU A 11 -3.40 -5.65 2.47
CA GLU A 11 -4.75 -5.23 2.20
C GLU A 11 -5.66 -6.46 2.14
N PRO A 12 -6.80 -6.46 2.85
CA PRO A 12 -7.77 -7.53 2.73
C PRO A 12 -8.20 -7.71 1.26
N ALA A 13 -8.71 -8.91 0.94
CA ALA A 13 -9.24 -9.21 -0.38
C ALA A 13 -10.49 -8.36 -0.76
N SER A 14 -10.98 -7.52 0.17
CA SER A 14 -11.98 -6.50 -0.11
C SER A 14 -11.40 -5.50 -1.11
N ASN A 15 -12.12 -5.34 -2.23
CA ASN A 15 -11.72 -4.45 -3.31
C ASN A 15 -12.18 -3.04 -2.96
N VAL A 16 -11.45 -2.02 -3.42
CA VAL A 16 -12.02 -0.67 -3.52
C VAL A 16 -13.31 -0.76 -4.36
N PRO A 17 -14.41 -0.09 -3.96
CA PRO A 17 -15.68 -0.16 -4.68
C PRO A 17 -15.53 0.18 -6.17
N ALA A 18 -16.36 -0.43 -7.02
CA ALA A 18 -16.34 -0.13 -8.44
C ALA A 18 -16.67 1.35 -8.70
N LYS A 19 -15.93 1.96 -9.61
CA LYS A 19 -15.99 3.39 -9.97
C LYS A 19 -15.72 4.35 -8.82
N SER A 20 -14.95 3.93 -7.81
CA SER A 20 -14.53 4.82 -6.73
C SER A 20 -13.01 5.01 -6.71
N THR A 21 -12.62 6.17 -6.17
CA THR A 21 -11.23 6.55 -5.96
C THR A 21 -11.03 6.80 -4.48
N VAL A 22 -9.97 6.21 -3.92
CA VAL A 22 -9.59 6.39 -2.51
C VAL A 22 -8.16 6.89 -2.49
N MET A 23 -7.92 7.97 -1.74
CA MET A 23 -6.58 8.48 -1.49
C MET A 23 -6.25 8.30 -0.01
N ARG A 24 -5.04 7.83 0.27
CA ARG A 24 -4.52 7.64 1.61
C ARG A 24 -3.18 8.35 1.71
N PHE A 25 -3.07 9.17 2.74
CA PHE A 25 -1.82 9.80 3.11
C PHE A 25 -1.43 9.29 4.49
N ASN A 26 -0.26 8.67 4.60
CA ASN A 26 0.28 8.20 5.87
C ASN A 26 1.58 8.97 6.15
N GLY A 27 1.64 9.64 7.29
CA GLY A 27 2.87 10.23 7.81
C GLY A 27 3.31 9.46 9.06
N MET A 28 4.54 8.96 9.05
CA MET A 28 5.16 8.35 10.21
C MET A 28 6.35 9.20 10.63
N HIS A 29 6.34 9.65 11.88
CA HIS A 29 7.44 10.38 12.49
C HIS A 29 8.05 9.50 13.59
N MET A 30 9.34 9.19 13.47
CA MET A 30 10.07 8.38 14.43
C MET A 30 11.30 9.13 14.93
N PRO A 31 11.49 9.27 16.25
CA PRO A 31 12.75 9.77 16.79
C PRO A 31 13.85 8.73 16.53
N MET A 32 14.96 9.15 15.90
CA MET A 32 16.12 8.28 15.72
C MET A 32 16.95 8.26 17.00
N GLN A 33 17.04 7.09 17.64
CA GLN A 33 17.74 6.93 18.93
C GLN A 33 19.26 7.20 18.84
N PHE A 34 19.84 7.11 17.66
CA PHE A 34 21.29 7.23 17.45
C PHE A 34 21.78 8.63 17.04
N ASP A 35 20.90 9.52 16.60
CA ASP A 35 21.31 10.80 15.97
C ASP A 35 20.52 12.03 16.49
N ASN A 36 19.67 11.85 17.51
CA ASN A 36 18.80 12.89 18.08
C ASN A 36 17.95 13.66 17.03
N SER A 37 17.80 13.09 15.83
CA SER A 37 17.08 13.65 14.70
C SER A 37 15.72 12.95 14.55
N THR A 38 14.69 13.74 14.19
CA THR A 38 13.34 13.22 13.95
C THR A 38 13.24 12.81 12.49
N SER A 39 13.25 11.50 12.24
CA SER A 39 13.02 11.00 10.89
C SER A 39 11.53 11.02 10.57
N SER A 40 11.21 11.41 9.35
CA SER A 40 9.84 11.47 8.84
C SER A 40 9.73 10.66 7.56
N ARG A 41 8.75 9.76 7.48
CA ARG A 41 8.36 9.05 6.25
C ARG A 41 6.93 9.40 5.89
N MET A 42 6.75 9.88 4.67
CA MET A 42 5.46 10.18 4.06
C MET A 42 5.17 9.16 2.97
N MET A 43 3.98 8.59 3.02
CA MET A 43 3.50 7.65 2.03
C MET A 43 2.18 8.17 1.47
N LEU A 44 2.14 8.29 0.14
CA LEU A 44 0.95 8.64 -0.60
C LEU A 44 0.49 7.40 -1.35
N GLU A 45 -0.77 7.03 -1.20
CA GLU A 45 -1.38 5.92 -1.91
C GLU A 45 -2.68 6.39 -2.57
N ALA A 46 -2.82 6.13 -3.85
CA ALA A 46 -4.03 6.39 -4.62
C ALA A 46 -4.56 5.07 -5.16
N MET A 47 -5.81 4.74 -4.85
CA MET A 47 -6.47 3.51 -5.25
C MET A 47 -7.67 3.82 -6.13
N PHE A 48 -7.77 3.13 -7.26
CA PHE A 48 -8.80 3.28 -8.26
C PHE A 48 -9.51 1.94 -8.45
N GLY A 49 -10.76 1.88 -8.02
CA GLY A 49 -11.65 0.75 -8.32
C GLY A 49 -12.24 0.94 -9.71
N LEU A 50 -11.55 0.48 -10.75
CA LEU A 50 -12.03 0.64 -12.13
C LEU A 50 -13.34 -0.12 -12.38
N SER A 51 -13.49 -1.29 -11.75
CA SER A 51 -14.66 -2.16 -11.88
C SER A 51 -14.77 -3.09 -10.67
N SER A 52 -15.87 -3.85 -10.55
CA SER A 52 -16.01 -4.90 -9.54
C SER A 52 -14.94 -6.00 -9.64
N LYS A 53 -14.22 -6.06 -10.77
CA LYS A 53 -13.13 -7.01 -11.06
C LYS A 53 -11.74 -6.40 -10.98
N TRP A 54 -11.56 -5.13 -11.33
CA TRP A 54 -10.25 -4.49 -11.48
C TRP A 54 -10.04 -3.41 -10.44
N MET A 55 -8.92 -3.48 -9.74
CA MET A 55 -8.44 -2.42 -8.85
C MET A 55 -6.97 -2.14 -9.14
N LEU A 56 -6.69 -0.86 -9.36
CA LEU A 56 -5.35 -0.33 -9.48
C LEU A 56 -5.02 0.46 -8.23
N LYS A 57 -3.83 0.30 -7.68
CA LYS A 57 -3.30 1.13 -6.61
C LYS A 57 -1.92 1.63 -7.01
N LEU A 58 -1.70 2.92 -6.87
CA LEU A 58 -0.42 3.57 -7.03
C LEU A 58 0.05 4.01 -5.65
N ASN A 59 1.31 3.76 -5.31
CA ASN A 59 1.91 4.25 -4.08
C ASN A 59 3.21 4.99 -4.37
N THR A 60 3.47 6.05 -3.62
CA THR A 60 4.74 6.75 -3.59
C THR A 60 5.16 6.93 -2.14
N THR A 61 6.46 6.85 -1.90
CA THR A 61 7.03 6.99 -0.56
C THR A 61 8.18 7.97 -0.64
N ALA A 62 8.15 8.95 0.25
CA ALA A 62 9.22 9.91 0.46
C ALA A 62 9.63 9.84 1.92
N SER A 63 10.92 9.87 2.20
CA SER A 63 11.40 9.90 3.58
C SER A 63 12.60 10.83 3.70
N ASP A 64 12.84 11.24 4.94
CA ASP A 64 14.07 11.89 5.37
C ASP A 64 14.82 10.98 6.36
N MET A 65 14.75 9.66 6.14
CA MET A 65 15.50 8.70 6.94
C MET A 65 16.99 8.82 6.59
N PHE A 66 17.80 9.27 7.56
CA PHE A 66 19.27 9.38 7.48
C PHE A 66 19.84 10.50 6.60
N GLN A 67 19.03 11.49 6.15
CA GLN A 67 19.50 12.63 5.36
C GLN A 67 18.88 13.96 5.86
N SER A 68 19.33 15.12 5.35
CA SER A 68 18.81 16.44 5.76
C SER A 68 17.70 16.99 4.84
N ARG A 69 17.21 16.17 3.89
CA ARG A 69 16.27 16.58 2.85
C ARG A 69 15.36 15.42 2.49
N TYR A 70 14.05 15.66 2.52
CA TYR A 70 13.04 14.76 1.98
C TYR A 70 13.41 14.28 0.57
N LYS A 71 13.69 12.97 0.45
CA LYS A 71 13.93 12.31 -0.84
C LYS A 71 12.78 11.37 -1.15
N LEU A 72 12.45 11.31 -2.44
CA LEU A 72 11.51 10.31 -2.95
C LEU A 72 12.21 8.94 -2.96
N GLU A 73 11.88 8.07 -2.01
CA GLU A 73 12.47 6.73 -1.85
C GLU A 73 12.00 5.79 -2.95
N GLY A 74 10.74 5.92 -3.37
CA GLY A 74 10.22 5.00 -4.36
C GLY A 74 8.78 5.25 -4.74
N ALA A 75 8.39 4.57 -5.81
CA ALA A 75 7.05 4.51 -6.31
C ALA A 75 6.70 3.07 -6.66
N GLY A 76 5.42 2.73 -6.63
CA GLY A 76 4.96 1.41 -7.00
C GLY A 76 3.55 1.41 -7.53
N ALA A 77 3.22 0.30 -8.17
CA ALA A 77 1.92 0.02 -8.72
C ALA A 77 1.49 -1.38 -8.29
N TYR A 78 0.23 -1.51 -7.93
CA TYR A 78 -0.40 -2.73 -7.51
C TYR A 78 -1.67 -2.92 -8.33
N LEU A 79 -1.79 -4.05 -9.00
CA LEU A 79 -2.94 -4.41 -9.81
C LEU A 79 -3.59 -5.65 -9.20
N LYS A 80 -4.89 -5.59 -8.94
CA LYS A 80 -5.69 -6.71 -8.44
C LYS A 80 -6.80 -6.99 -9.45
N TYR A 81 -6.86 -8.26 -9.88
CA TYR A 81 -7.89 -8.78 -10.76
C TYR A 81 -8.67 -9.89 -10.06
N ARG A 82 -9.94 -9.64 -9.77
CA ARG A 82 -10.88 -10.62 -9.21
C ARG A 82 -11.56 -11.36 -10.34
N PHE A 83 -11.31 -12.68 -10.40
CA PHE A 83 -11.86 -13.55 -11.44
C PHE A 83 -13.02 -14.41 -10.96
N ILE A 84 -13.00 -14.87 -9.70
CA ILE A 84 -14.10 -15.66 -9.10
C ILE A 84 -14.70 -14.90 -7.93
N SER A 85 -16.02 -14.79 -7.94
CA SER A 85 -16.82 -14.31 -6.82
C SER A 85 -18.13 -15.08 -6.83
N ASN A 86 -18.22 -16.14 -6.01
CA ASN A 86 -19.43 -16.90 -5.82
C ASN A 86 -19.96 -16.62 -4.41
N ASP A 87 -21.06 -15.88 -4.34
CA ASP A 87 -21.69 -15.47 -3.09
C ASP A 87 -23.00 -16.27 -2.93
N GLY A 88 -23.01 -17.23 -2.02
CA GLY A 88 -24.20 -17.97 -1.57
C GLY A 88 -24.69 -17.48 -0.20
N LEU A 89 -25.85 -17.96 0.24
CA LEU A 89 -26.53 -17.52 1.47
C LEU A 89 -25.70 -17.69 2.77
N HIS A 90 -24.66 -18.54 2.74
CA HIS A 90 -23.78 -18.81 3.89
C HIS A 90 -22.30 -19.03 3.53
N SER A 91 -21.90 -18.76 2.28
CA SER A 91 -20.51 -18.92 1.84
C SER A 91 -20.16 -17.92 0.75
N HIS A 92 -19.10 -17.16 0.99
CA HIS A 92 -18.57 -16.17 0.06
C HIS A 92 -17.22 -16.65 -0.41
N PHE A 93 -17.18 -17.29 -1.58
CA PHE A 93 -15.94 -17.76 -2.17
C PHE A 93 -15.43 -16.78 -3.21
N ARG A 94 -14.31 -16.12 -2.92
CA ARG A 94 -13.73 -15.10 -3.78
C ARG A 94 -12.27 -15.40 -4.04
N MET A 95 -11.88 -15.44 -5.32
CA MET A 95 -10.48 -15.52 -5.73
C MET A 95 -10.09 -14.30 -6.53
N ALA A 96 -8.89 -13.78 -6.25
CA ALA A 96 -8.29 -12.69 -7.00
C ALA A 96 -6.80 -12.95 -7.20
N ALA A 97 -6.29 -12.59 -8.36
CA ALA A 97 -4.88 -12.51 -8.65
C ALA A 97 -4.42 -11.09 -8.38
N PHE A 98 -3.21 -10.93 -7.86
CA PHE A 98 -2.62 -9.62 -7.67
C PHE A 98 -1.15 -9.60 -8.08
N GLY A 99 -0.71 -8.47 -8.58
CA GLY A 99 0.69 -8.18 -8.89
C GLY A 99 1.09 -6.85 -8.29
N LYS A 100 2.32 -6.77 -7.77
CA LYS A 100 2.90 -5.55 -7.23
C LYS A 100 4.26 -5.32 -7.88
N VAL A 101 4.49 -4.10 -8.35
CA VAL A 101 5.78 -3.63 -8.83
C VAL A 101 6.19 -2.44 -7.97
N LEU A 102 7.44 -2.43 -7.53
CA LEU A 102 8.01 -1.36 -6.71
C LEU A 102 9.34 -0.94 -7.34
N LEU A 103 9.48 0.36 -7.56
CA LEU A 103 10.73 1.01 -7.91
C LEU A 103 11.22 1.71 -6.65
N VAL A 104 12.29 1.21 -6.06
CA VAL A 104 12.89 1.79 -4.84
C VAL A 104 14.31 2.23 -5.19
N GLY A 105 14.57 3.53 -5.04
CA GLY A 105 15.90 4.09 -5.10
C GLY A 105 16.46 4.18 -3.69
N ASN A 106 17.54 3.46 -3.41
CA ASN A 106 18.22 3.58 -2.12
C ASN A 106 18.95 4.94 -2.06
N PRO A 107 18.63 5.83 -1.09
CA PRO A 107 19.30 7.12 -0.98
C PRO A 107 20.75 7.00 -0.46
N ALA A 108 21.22 5.81 -0.05
CA ALA A 108 22.57 5.60 0.49
C ALA A 108 23.71 5.51 -0.55
N SER A 109 23.43 5.61 -1.85
CA SER A 109 24.45 5.64 -2.90
C SER A 109 24.54 7.03 -3.56
N MET A 110 25.02 8.02 -2.82
CA MET A 110 25.64 9.24 -3.35
C MET A 110 26.48 9.90 -2.28
#